data_AF-A0A833LFW3-F1
#
_entry.id   AF-A0A833LFW3-F1
#
_cell.length_a   1.000
_cell.length_b   1.000
_cell.length_c   1.000
_cell.angle_alpha   90.00
_cell.angle_beta   90.00
_cell.angle_gamma   90.00
#
_symmetry.space_group_name_H-M   'P 1'
#
loop_
_entity.id
_entity.type
_entity.pdbx_description
1 polymer ?
#
loop_
_entity_poly.entity_id
_entity_poly.type
_entity_poly.pdbx_seq_one_letter_code
_entity_poly.pdbx_strand_id
1 'polypeptide(L)' 'RVDVTQQAVSLHLKVLESAGLVEARREGTRHLYAVKREGFRPVHDFVAEFWTEPLSSLKKTLEKK' A
#
# COMPACT_ATOMS: atom_id res chain seq x y z
N ARG A 1 -8.37 12.12 -9.50
CA ARG A 1 -8.06 13.37 -8.79
C ARG A 1 -8.62 13.20 -7.39
N VAL A 2 -7.79 13.35 -6.35
CA VAL A 2 -8.24 13.17 -4.96
C VAL A 2 -8.77 14.51 -4.46
N ASP A 3 -9.90 14.52 -3.78
CA ASP A 3 -10.49 15.74 -3.21
C ASP A 3 -9.82 16.07 -1.87
N VAL A 4 -8.56 16.50 -1.95
CA VAL A 4 -7.68 16.74 -0.81
C VAL A 4 -6.84 17.99 -1.11
N THR A 5 -6.61 18.83 -0.09
CA THR A 5 -5.79 20.05 -0.24
C THR A 5 -4.34 19.70 -0.54
N GLN A 6 -3.63 20.60 -1.24
CA GLN A 6 -2.21 20.41 -1.55
C GLN A 6 -1.36 20.27 -0.28
N GLN A 7 -1.68 21.04 0.76
CA GLN A 7 -1.01 20.97 2.07
C GLN A 7 -1.19 19.60 2.71
N ALA A 8 -2.42 19.06 2.68
CA ALA A 8 -2.68 17.72 3.19
C ALA A 8 -1.94 16.67 2.37
N VAL A 9 -1.93 16.75 1.04
CA VAL A 9 -1.15 15.82 0.20
C VAL A 9 0.34 15.84 0.57
N SER A 10 0.95 17.03 0.72
CA SER A 10 2.35 17.14 1.15
C SER A 10 2.61 16.54 2.53
N LEU A 11 1.69 16.70 3.48
CA LEU A 11 1.81 16.09 4.80
C LEU A 11 1.78 14.55 4.71
N HIS A 12 0.83 13.99 3.95
CA HIS A 12 0.73 12.54 3.76
C HIS A 12 1.99 11.98 3.09
N LEU A 13 2.48 12.64 2.03
CA LEU A 13 3.70 12.20 1.35
C LEU A 13 4.92 12.22 2.26
N LYS A 14 5.05 13.22 3.14
CA LYS A 14 6.13 13.27 4.13
C LYS A 14 6.07 12.11 5.12
N VAL A 15 4.86 11.78 5.61
CA VAL A 15 4.67 10.63 6.53
C VAL A 15 4.99 9.32 5.81
N LEU A 16 4.48 9.12 4.60
CA LEU A 16 4.72 7.91 3.81
C LEU A 16 6.22 7.74 3.47
N GLU A 17 6.92 8.84 3.18
CA GLU A 17 8.36 8.83 2.92
C GLU A 17 9.13 8.43 4.19
N SER A 18 8.77 9.01 5.34
CA SER A 18 9.40 8.68 6.63
C SER A 18 9.15 7.22 7.06
N ALA A 19 8.02 6.65 6.66
CA ALA A 19 7.68 5.24 6.86
C ALA A 19 8.34 4.30 5.84
N GLY A 20 9.09 4.82 4.86
CA GLY A 20 9.73 4.03 3.81
C GLY A 20 8.75 3.44 2.78
N LEU A 21 7.53 3.95 2.70
CA LEU A 21 6.48 3.48 1.80
C LEU A 21 6.53 4.15 0.42
N VAL A 22 7.09 5.35 0.35
CA VAL A 22 7.36 6.05 -0.91
C VAL A 22 8.80 6.54 -0.95
N GLU A 23 9.30 6.77 -2.16
CA GLU A 23 10.56 7.48 -2.40
C GLU A 23 10.27 8.81 -3.10
N ALA A 24 11.09 9.82 -2.81
CA ALA A 24 11.05 11.11 -3.46
C ALA A 24 12.28 11.29 -4.34
N ARG A 25 12.07 11.71 -5.59
CA ARG A 25 13.14 12.21 -6.47
C ARG A 25 12.84 13.64 -6.90
N ARG A 26 13.87 14.47 -6.97
CA ARG A 26 13.75 15.83 -7.49
C ARG A 26 14.09 15.85 -8.98
N GLU A 27 13.19 16.41 -9.77
CA GLU A 27 13.39 16.64 -11.21
C GLU A 27 13.17 18.13 -11.50
N GLY A 28 14.27 18.88 -11.50
CA GLY A 28 14.27 20.34 -11.58
C GLY A 28 13.51 20.99 -10.42
N THR A 29 12.37 21.62 -10.74
CA THR A 29 11.47 22.27 -9.78
C THR A 29 10.38 21.34 -9.23
N ARG A 30 10.30 20.10 -9.72
CA ARG A 30 9.27 19.14 -9.33
C ARG A 30 9.82 18.13 -8.32
N HIS A 31 9.00 17.77 -7.34
CA HIS A 31 9.20 16.60 -6.50
C HIS A 31 8.29 15.49 -7.02
N LEU A 32 8.90 14.40 -7.44
CA LEU A 32 8.21 13.22 -7.92
C LEU A 32 8.27 12.14 -6.85
N TYR A 33 7.12 11.55 -6.55
CA TYR A 33 6.99 10.50 -5.56
C TYR A 33 6.62 9.19 -6.23
N ALA A 34 7.27 8.11 -5.83
CA ALA A 34 6.98 6.76 -6.30
C ALA A 34 6.74 5.82 -5.10
N VAL A 35 5.85 4.86 -5.28
CA VAL A 35 5.56 3.84 -4.25
C VAL A 35 6.70 2.82 -4.21
N LYS A 36 7.21 2.53 -3.00
CA LYS A 36 8.21 1.48 -2.77
C LYS A 36 7.52 0.17 -2.46
N ARG A 37 7.61 -0.80 -3.36
CA ARG A 37 6.95 -2.11 -3.22
C ARG A 37 7.41 -2.84 -1.97
N GLU A 38 8.67 -2.69 -1.62
CA GLU A 38 9.33 -3.31 -0.48
C GLU A 38 8.73 -2.79 0.84
N GLY A 39 8.42 -1.50 0.92
CA GLY A 39 7.79 -0.90 2.11
C GLY A 39 6.40 -1.46 2.40
N PHE A 40 5.68 -1.91 1.37
CA PHE A 40 4.35 -2.52 1.49
C PHE A 40 4.38 -4.03 1.70
N ARG A 41 5.55 -4.68 1.65
CA ARG A 41 5.68 -6.14 1.83
C ARG A 41 5.00 -6.65 3.10
N PRO A 42 5.18 -6.03 4.29
CA PRO A 42 4.55 -6.52 5.51
C PRO A 42 3.02 -6.50 5.45
N VAL A 43 2.44 -5.47 4.82
CA VAL A 43 0.98 -5.36 4.66
C VAL A 43 0.47 -6.42 3.68
N HIS A 44 1.19 -6.61 2.58
CA HIS A 44 0.89 -7.65 1.61
C HIS A 44 0.86 -9.03 2.28
N ASP A 45 1.88 -9.34 3.08
CA ASP A 45 2.03 -10.65 3.71
C ASP A 45 0.95 -10.86 4.79
N PHE A 46 0.65 -9.83 5.58
CA PHE A 46 -0.46 -9.85 6.53
C PHE A 46 -1.81 -10.14 5.85
N VAL A 47 -2.11 -9.46 4.75
CA VAL A 47 -3.36 -9.68 4.01
C VAL A 47 -3.39 -11.10 3.42
N ALA A 48 -2.27 -11.57 2.85
CA ALA A 48 -2.17 -12.92 2.32
C ALA A 48 -2.42 -13.99 3.40
N GLU A 49 -1.81 -13.82 4.59
CA GLU A 49 -2.02 -14.71 5.73
C GLU A 49 -3.47 -14.68 6.21
N PHE A 50 -4.04 -13.48 6.38
CA PHE A 50 -5.43 -13.29 6.82
C PHE A 50 -6.46 -14.07 5.98
N TRP A 51 -6.26 -14.14 4.66
CA TRP A 51 -7.19 -14.82 3.76
C TRP A 51 -6.97 -16.34 3.67
N THR A 52 -5.90 -16.89 4.24
CA THR A 52 -5.54 -18.31 4.07
C THR A 52 -6.62 -19.25 4.58
N GLU A 53 -7.08 -19.06 5.82
CA GLU A 53 -8.10 -19.90 6.45
C GLU A 53 -9.51 -19.72 5.87
N PRO A 54 -10.04 -18.48 5.72
CA PRO A 54 -11.36 -18.27 5.14
C PRO A 54 -11.49 -18.86 3.73
N LEU A 55 -10.48 -18.66 2.87
CA LEU A 55 -10.51 -19.19 1.51
C LEU A 55 -10.37 -20.72 1.47
N SER A 56 -9.57 -21.30 2.37
CA SER A 56 -9.46 -22.75 2.50
C SER A 56 -10.77 -23.39 2.94
N SER A 57 -11.48 -22.76 3.89
CA SER A 57 -12.80 -23.20 4.34
C SER A 57 -13.86 -23.09 3.24
N LEU A 58 -13.86 -21.98 2.49
CA LEU A 58 -14.73 -21.79 1.34
C LEU A 58 -14.52 -22.87 0.28
N LYS A 59 -13.25 -23.14 -0.08
CA LYS A 59 -12.89 -24.18 -1.06
C LYS A 59 -13.44 -25.55 -0.66
N LYS A 60 -13.24 -25.96 0.60
CA LYS A 60 -13.77 -27.23 1.13
C LYS A 60 -15.29 -27.35 1.03
N THR A 61 -16.01 -26.22 1.15
CA THR A 61 -17.47 -26.21 1.06
C THR A 61 -17.95 -26.36 -0.38
N LEU A 62 -17.23 -25.74 -1.33
CA LEU A 62 -17.53 -25.86 -2.75
C LEU A 62 -17.25 -27.27 -3.28
N GLU A 63 -16.18 -27.93 -2.83
CA GLU A 63 -15.81 -29.29 -3.27
C GLU A 63 -16.73 -30.39 -2.70
N LYS A 64 -17.48 -30.10 -1.63
CA LYS A 64 -18.45 -31.03 -1.02
C LYS A 64 -19.84 -30.96 -1.67
N LYS A 65 -20.04 -30.07 -2.63
CA LYS A 65 -21.31 -29.85 -3.34
C LYS A 65 -21.23 -30.38 -4.76
#